data_AF-A0A828ZM91-F1
#
_entry.id   AF-A0A828ZM91-F1
#
_cell.length_a   1.000
_cell.length_b   1.000
_cell.length_c   1.000
_cell.angle_alpha   90.00
_cell.angle_beta   90.00
_cell.angle_gamma   90.00
#
_symmetry.space_group_name_H-M   'P 1'
#
loop_
_entity.id
_entity.type
_entity.pdbx_description
1 polymer ?
#
loop_
_entity_poly.entity_id
_entity_poly.type
_entity_poly.pdbx_seq_one_letter_code
_entity_poly.pdbx_strand_id
1 'polypeptide(L)'
;MSNLISNMIKAVGWTILLTAYVWYPMLQQVLHQKINRPFRTKLQERALNISDSLIGAVNNDLVTFTMGTIGVVSFILPLFFKKKFANKEKIINFCAVTTWFLSTNLFPWEFLQKTPIQIIQFPWRILGFQVLFGSLILIIVFLKWKTSNKKSMCSLVGIVLLIFTVTVATEANYSQKIQSYKGRLIMTKKDVTLYTTSRTGGLYDYAPLDALKYKDHLKKHEVKVYD
;
A
#
# COMPACT_ATOMS: atom_id res chain seq x y z
N MET A 1 33.62 -1.93 -9.89
CA MET A 1 32.86 -1.05 -8.96
C MET A 1 32.31 0.19 -9.68
N SER A 2 33.15 0.98 -10.38
CA SER A 2 32.77 2.22 -11.09
C SER A 2 31.57 2.06 -12.05
N ASN A 3 31.59 1.05 -12.93
CA ASN A 3 30.49 0.82 -13.89
C ASN A 3 29.14 0.50 -13.22
N LEU A 4 29.14 -0.16 -12.07
CA LEU A 4 27.90 -0.48 -11.35
C LEU A 4 27.26 0.79 -10.79
N ILE A 5 28.06 1.64 -10.14
CA ILE A 5 27.61 2.90 -9.57
C ILE A 5 27.10 3.83 -10.69
N SER A 6 27.84 3.93 -11.79
CA SER A 6 27.39 4.67 -12.98
C SER A 6 26.05 4.15 -13.51
N ASN A 7 25.86 2.83 -13.59
CA ASN A 7 24.59 2.27 -14.07
C ASN A 7 23.44 2.52 -13.09
N MET A 8 23.68 2.48 -11.78
CA MET A 8 22.69 2.83 -10.76
C MET A 8 22.29 4.31 -10.87
N ILE A 9 23.24 5.22 -11.04
CA ILE A 9 22.97 6.64 -11.21
C ILE A 9 22.14 6.88 -12.48
N LYS A 10 22.50 6.24 -13.60
CA LYS A 10 21.70 6.31 -14.84
C LYS A 10 20.28 5.80 -14.63
N ALA A 11 20.11 4.68 -13.93
CA ALA A 11 18.78 4.11 -13.65
C ALA A 11 17.93 5.05 -12.78
N VAL A 12 18.51 5.64 -11.74
CA VAL A 12 17.85 6.65 -10.90
C VAL A 12 17.47 7.88 -11.73
N GLY A 13 18.39 8.39 -12.56
CA GLY A 13 18.14 9.52 -13.45
C GLY A 13 16.99 9.26 -14.41
N TRP A 14 16.98 8.10 -15.07
CA TRP A 14 15.88 7.70 -15.95
C TRP A 14 14.56 7.56 -15.22
N THR A 15 14.56 7.02 -13.99
CA THR A 15 13.34 6.90 -13.18
C THR A 15 12.77 8.28 -12.82
N ILE A 16 13.63 9.23 -12.44
CA ILE A 16 13.21 10.61 -12.15
C ILE A 16 12.64 11.26 -13.41
N LEU A 17 13.31 11.14 -14.55
CA LEU A 17 12.84 11.70 -15.82
C LEU A 17 11.50 11.10 -16.26
N LEU A 18 11.36 9.77 -16.20
CA LEU A 18 10.13 9.08 -16.62
C LEU A 18 8.95 9.35 -15.66
N THR A 19 9.23 9.62 -14.39
CA THR A 19 8.21 9.99 -13.39
C THR A 19 8.01 11.50 -13.25
N ALA A 20 8.75 12.32 -14.00
CA ALA A 20 8.68 13.78 -13.91
C ALA A 20 7.28 14.31 -14.26
N TYR A 21 6.56 13.64 -15.17
CA TYR A 21 5.19 14.06 -15.52
C TYR A 21 4.24 14.05 -14.30
N VAL A 22 4.52 13.22 -13.27
CA VAL A 22 3.75 13.16 -12.03
C VAL A 22 4.19 14.25 -11.07
N TRP A 23 5.49 14.34 -10.77
CA TRP A 23 5.99 15.20 -9.70
C TRP A 23 6.18 16.66 -10.11
N TYR A 24 6.48 16.93 -11.39
CA TYR A 24 6.65 18.29 -11.91
C TYR A 24 5.41 19.18 -11.69
N PRO A 25 4.18 18.78 -12.11
CA PRO A 25 3.00 19.59 -11.85
C PRO A 25 2.70 19.71 -10.35
N MET A 26 2.95 18.66 -9.56
CA MET A 26 2.78 18.73 -8.10
C MET A 26 3.71 19.75 -7.45
N LEU A 27 4.98 19.77 -7.86
CA LEU A 27 5.96 20.75 -7.39
C LEU A 27 5.58 22.15 -7.82
N GLN A 28 5.17 22.34 -9.08
CA GLN A 28 4.68 23.62 -9.57
C GLN A 28 3.50 24.12 -8.72
N GLN A 29 2.55 23.24 -8.40
CA GLN A 29 1.38 23.58 -7.58
C GLN A 29 1.77 23.97 -6.16
N VAL A 30 2.68 23.23 -5.51
CA VAL A 30 3.16 23.51 -4.15
C VAL A 30 3.99 24.80 -4.09
N LEU A 31 4.73 25.14 -5.15
CA LEU A 31 5.52 26.37 -5.23
C LEU A 31 4.66 27.62 -5.48
N HIS A 32 3.60 27.51 -6.30
CA HIS A 32 2.76 28.65 -6.66
C HIS A 32 1.55 28.86 -5.73
N GLN A 33 1.04 27.80 -5.10
CA GLN A 33 -0.11 27.88 -4.21
C GLN A 33 0.23 27.37 -2.81
N LYS A 34 -0.15 28.16 -1.80
CA LYS A 34 -0.10 27.68 -0.41
C LYS A 34 -1.28 26.73 -0.20
N ILE A 35 -0.96 25.46 -0.06
CA ILE A 35 -1.93 24.38 0.03
C ILE A 35 -2.05 23.89 1.47
N ASN A 36 -3.26 23.55 1.89
CA ASN A 36 -3.50 22.93 3.19
C ASN A 36 -2.92 21.52 3.24
N ARG A 37 -2.29 21.18 4.36
CA ARG A 37 -1.71 19.84 4.56
C ARG A 37 -2.80 18.80 4.72
N PRO A 38 -2.53 17.55 4.32
CA PRO A 38 -3.48 16.48 4.51
C PRO A 38 -3.76 16.25 5.99
N PHE A 39 -4.97 15.78 6.30
CA PHE A 39 -5.41 15.55 7.67
C PHE A 39 -4.45 14.61 8.40
N ARG A 40 -4.02 15.00 9.60
CA ARG A 40 -3.07 14.23 10.40
C ARG A 40 -3.79 13.20 11.25
N THR A 41 -3.49 11.95 10.99
CA THR A 41 -3.94 10.80 11.78
C THR A 41 -2.93 10.48 12.89
N LYS A 42 -3.35 9.69 13.87
CA LYS A 42 -2.42 9.01 14.78
C LYS A 42 -1.86 7.78 14.05
N LEU A 43 -0.55 7.79 13.80
CA LEU A 43 0.10 6.75 13.00
C LEU A 43 -0.05 5.37 13.65
N GLN A 44 0.15 5.28 14.97
CA GLN A 44 0.04 4.03 15.71
C GLN A 44 -1.35 3.39 15.61
N GLU A 45 -2.42 4.20 15.72
CA GLU A 45 -3.81 3.73 15.59
C GLU A 45 -4.18 3.35 14.14
N ARG A 46 -3.45 3.90 13.15
CA ARG A 46 -3.67 3.63 11.72
C ARG A 46 -2.72 2.57 11.15
N ALA A 47 -1.76 2.09 11.93
CA ALA A 47 -0.87 1.01 11.54
C ALA A 47 -1.63 -0.33 11.50
N LEU A 48 -1.10 -1.30 10.76
CA LEU A 48 -1.79 -2.59 10.63
C LEU A 48 -1.73 -3.38 11.94
N ASN A 49 -2.88 -3.89 12.35
CA ASN A 49 -2.90 -4.96 13.32
C ASN A 49 -2.40 -6.26 12.67
N ILE A 50 -1.41 -6.91 13.30
CA ILE A 50 -0.78 -8.13 12.78
C ILE A 50 -1.78 -9.28 12.66
N SER A 51 -2.61 -9.48 13.68
CA SER A 51 -3.55 -10.60 13.75
C SER A 51 -4.58 -10.45 12.64
N ASP A 52 -5.19 -9.28 12.55
CA ASP A 52 -6.19 -8.99 11.51
C ASP A 52 -5.56 -9.06 10.11
N SER A 53 -4.32 -8.57 9.97
CA SER A 53 -3.60 -8.66 8.70
C SER A 53 -3.25 -10.08 8.28
N LEU A 54 -2.87 -10.96 9.22
CA LEU A 54 -2.53 -12.36 8.90
C LEU A 54 -3.78 -13.19 8.62
N ILE A 55 -4.81 -13.04 9.47
CA ILE A 55 -6.09 -13.73 9.30
C ILE A 55 -6.77 -13.28 8.01
N GLY A 56 -6.82 -11.96 7.75
CA GLY A 56 -7.36 -11.41 6.51
C GLY A 56 -6.57 -11.87 5.28
N ALA A 57 -5.24 -11.92 5.37
CA ALA A 57 -4.41 -12.39 4.26
C ALA A 57 -4.64 -13.88 3.95
N VAL A 58 -4.75 -14.75 4.96
CA VAL A 58 -5.02 -16.19 4.75
C VAL A 58 -6.42 -16.44 4.22
N ASN A 59 -7.40 -15.69 4.71
CA ASN A 59 -8.79 -15.76 4.25
C ASN A 59 -9.03 -15.06 2.91
N ASN A 60 -7.97 -14.48 2.32
CA ASN A 60 -8.02 -13.75 1.06
C ASN A 60 -9.09 -12.65 1.05
N ASP A 61 -9.17 -11.92 2.15
CA ASP A 61 -10.13 -10.85 2.37
C ASP A 61 -9.65 -9.54 1.74
N LEU A 62 -10.42 -9.01 0.78
CA LEU A 62 -10.16 -7.72 0.14
C LEU A 62 -10.68 -6.52 0.93
N VAL A 63 -11.53 -6.74 1.93
CA VAL A 63 -12.11 -5.66 2.74
C VAL A 63 -11.12 -5.18 3.81
N THR A 64 -10.21 -6.05 4.22
CA THR A 64 -9.14 -5.72 5.17
C THR A 64 -7.84 -5.40 4.42
N PHE A 65 -7.18 -4.30 4.80
CA PHE A 65 -5.87 -3.98 4.25
C PHE A 65 -4.84 -4.99 4.76
N THR A 66 -4.39 -5.89 3.90
CA THR A 66 -3.42 -6.93 4.26
C THR A 66 -2.35 -7.09 3.17
N MET A 67 -1.29 -7.82 3.49
CA MET A 67 -0.28 -8.23 2.49
C MET A 67 -0.79 -9.27 1.47
N GLY A 68 -2.02 -9.78 1.65
CA GLY A 68 -2.60 -10.85 0.86
C GLY A 68 -1.94 -12.23 1.07
N THR A 69 -2.58 -13.27 0.54
CA THR A 69 -2.09 -14.66 0.60
C THR A 69 -0.67 -14.78 0.04
N ILE A 70 -0.39 -14.14 -1.10
CA ILE A 70 0.93 -14.13 -1.75
C ILE A 70 1.98 -13.49 -0.85
N GLY A 71 1.63 -12.40 -0.14
CA GLY A 71 2.52 -11.77 0.83
C GLY A 71 2.90 -12.70 1.98
N VAL A 72 1.94 -13.44 2.54
CA VAL A 72 2.19 -14.45 3.60
C VAL A 72 3.14 -15.55 3.09
N VAL A 73 2.84 -16.08 1.91
CA VAL A 73 3.63 -17.11 1.23
C VAL A 73 5.07 -16.63 1.00
N SER A 74 5.25 -15.34 0.69
CA SER A 74 6.57 -14.71 0.54
C SER A 74 7.39 -14.63 1.83
N PHE A 75 6.77 -14.73 3.02
CA PHE A 75 7.51 -14.82 4.28
C PHE A 75 7.96 -16.23 4.61
N ILE A 76 7.11 -17.22 4.32
CA ILE A 76 7.31 -18.61 4.76
C ILE A 76 8.30 -19.34 3.84
N LEU A 77 8.10 -19.27 2.53
CA LEU A 77 8.91 -20.05 1.56
C LEU A 77 10.40 -19.73 1.59
N PRO A 78 10.84 -18.46 1.65
CA PRO A 78 12.26 -18.15 1.70
C PRO A 78 12.98 -18.74 2.92
N LEU A 79 12.28 -19.01 4.04
CA LEU A 79 12.87 -19.59 5.24
C LEU A 79 13.54 -20.94 4.96
N PHE A 80 12.93 -21.77 4.10
CA PHE A 80 13.45 -23.08 3.72
C PHE A 80 14.66 -23.01 2.77
N PHE A 81 14.85 -21.87 2.11
CA PHE A 81 15.91 -21.66 1.11
C PHE A 81 17.03 -20.74 1.61
N LYS A 82 16.97 -20.25 2.85
CA LYS A 82 17.94 -19.29 3.43
C LYS A 82 19.41 -19.71 3.26
N LYS A 83 19.72 -21.00 3.37
CA LYS A 83 21.10 -21.53 3.20
C LYS A 83 21.62 -21.44 1.76
N LYS A 84 20.72 -21.43 0.76
CA LYS A 84 21.04 -21.33 -0.68
C LYS A 84 21.06 -19.89 -1.18
N PHE A 85 20.89 -18.91 -0.29
CA PHE A 85 20.79 -17.51 -0.68
C PHE A 85 22.14 -16.80 -0.78
N ALA A 86 22.32 -16.13 -1.91
CA ALA A 86 23.39 -15.16 -2.07
C ALA A 86 23.11 -13.88 -1.24
N ASN A 87 24.14 -13.07 -1.00
CA ASN A 87 23.99 -11.83 -0.21
C ASN A 87 22.91 -10.89 -0.76
N LYS A 88 22.78 -10.78 -2.10
CA LYS A 88 21.73 -9.98 -2.74
C LYS A 88 20.32 -10.45 -2.39
N GLU A 89 20.11 -11.76 -2.35
CA GLU A 89 18.81 -12.38 -2.07
C GLU A 89 18.43 -12.24 -0.60
N LYS A 90 19.43 -12.31 0.30
CA LYS A 90 19.27 -12.00 1.72
C LYS A 90 18.85 -10.55 1.94
N ILE A 91 19.42 -9.60 1.19
CA ILE A 91 19.04 -8.17 1.24
C ILE A 91 17.59 -7.99 0.78
N ILE A 92 17.18 -8.63 -0.33
CA ILE A 92 15.78 -8.53 -0.81
C ILE A 92 14.81 -9.10 0.25
N ASN A 93 15.13 -10.26 0.82
CA ASN A 93 14.31 -10.86 1.88
C ASN A 93 14.27 -9.97 3.13
N PHE A 94 15.38 -9.33 3.50
CA PHE A 94 15.43 -8.36 4.59
C PHE A 94 14.53 -7.16 4.29
N CYS A 95 14.59 -6.57 3.09
CA CYS A 95 13.72 -5.47 2.68
C CYS A 95 12.23 -5.85 2.77
N ALA A 96 11.84 -7.06 2.36
CA ALA A 96 10.47 -7.56 2.49
C ALA A 96 10.01 -7.61 3.97
N VAL A 97 10.84 -8.16 4.86
CA VAL A 97 10.55 -8.26 6.30
C VAL A 97 10.48 -6.87 6.94
N THR A 98 11.45 -6.00 6.65
CA THR A 98 11.51 -4.66 7.23
C THR A 98 10.34 -3.79 6.80
N THR A 99 9.98 -3.81 5.51
CA THR A 99 8.83 -3.02 5.00
C THR A 99 7.50 -3.51 5.58
N TRP A 100 7.34 -4.82 5.78
CA TRP A 100 6.19 -5.35 6.51
C TRP A 100 6.17 -4.89 7.95
N PHE A 101 7.28 -5.05 8.68
CA PHE A 101 7.39 -4.63 10.07
C PHE A 101 7.00 -3.16 10.24
N LEU A 102 7.53 -2.28 9.38
CA LEU A 102 7.18 -0.86 9.35
C LEU A 102 5.69 -0.63 9.06
N SER A 103 5.01 -1.47 8.27
CA SER A 103 3.57 -1.31 8.02
C SER A 103 2.68 -1.65 9.22
N THR A 104 3.21 -2.39 10.20
CA THR A 104 2.46 -2.89 11.37
C THR A 104 2.54 -1.98 12.59
N ASN A 105 1.64 -2.20 13.54
CA ASN A 105 1.63 -1.58 14.86
C ASN A 105 2.77 -2.06 15.78
N LEU A 106 3.57 -3.07 15.39
CA LEU A 106 4.78 -3.44 16.12
C LEU A 106 5.84 -2.36 16.07
N PHE A 107 5.93 -1.67 14.94
CA PHE A 107 6.85 -0.54 14.83
C PHE A 107 6.28 0.62 15.66
N PRO A 108 7.08 1.21 16.57
CA PRO A 108 6.61 2.24 17.49
C PRO A 108 6.46 3.59 16.76
N TRP A 109 5.39 3.70 15.97
CA TRP A 109 5.08 4.88 15.16
C TRP A 109 4.82 6.14 15.99
N GLU A 110 4.52 5.98 17.28
CA GLU A 110 4.35 7.08 18.22
C GLU A 110 5.58 8.00 18.29
N PHE A 111 6.80 7.44 18.21
CA PHE A 111 8.03 8.24 18.21
C PHE A 111 8.15 9.14 16.98
N LEU A 112 7.54 8.73 15.85
CA LEU A 112 7.57 9.48 14.60
C LEU A 112 6.38 10.42 14.42
N GLN A 113 5.43 10.42 15.37
CA GLN A 113 4.19 11.19 15.28
C GLN A 113 4.42 12.71 15.16
N LYS A 114 5.49 13.23 15.76
CA LYS A 114 5.86 14.67 15.72
C LYS A 114 6.82 15.03 14.58
N THR A 115 7.18 14.07 13.73
CA THR A 115 8.14 14.26 12.64
C THR A 115 7.43 14.49 11.30
N PRO A 116 8.13 14.97 10.25
CA PRO A 116 7.56 15.09 8.90
C PRO A 116 7.00 13.77 8.34
N ILE A 117 7.42 12.62 8.89
CA ILE A 117 6.94 11.29 8.49
C ILE A 117 5.44 11.13 8.75
N GLN A 118 4.85 11.91 9.67
CA GLN A 118 3.40 11.95 9.92
C GLN A 118 2.55 12.21 8.66
N ILE A 119 3.12 12.85 7.63
CA ILE A 119 2.46 13.11 6.34
C ILE A 119 2.08 11.80 5.62
N ILE A 120 2.68 10.66 5.95
CA ILE A 120 2.28 9.37 5.37
C ILE A 120 0.83 9.01 5.69
N GLN A 121 0.26 9.53 6.81
CA GLN A 121 -1.08 9.30 7.38
C GLN A 121 -1.40 7.83 7.75
N PHE A 122 -0.94 6.89 6.95
CA PHE A 122 -1.35 5.50 6.95
C PHE A 122 -0.11 4.64 6.79
N PRO A 123 0.47 4.12 7.89
CA PRO A 123 1.66 3.27 7.82
C PRO A 123 1.51 2.07 6.90
N TRP A 124 0.28 1.55 6.77
CA TRP A 124 -0.04 0.45 5.86
C TRP A 124 0.25 0.74 4.38
N ARG A 125 0.44 2.01 3.97
CA ARG A 125 0.93 2.37 2.62
C ARG A 125 2.29 1.74 2.28
N ILE A 126 3.09 1.41 3.31
CA ILE A 126 4.40 0.76 3.14
C ILE A 126 4.24 -0.70 2.68
N LEU A 127 3.07 -1.33 2.86
CA LEU A 127 2.81 -2.71 2.40
C LEU A 127 3.10 -2.91 0.91
N GLY A 128 2.89 -1.90 0.06
CA GLY A 128 3.19 -2.03 -1.37
C GLY A 128 4.65 -2.43 -1.64
N PHE A 129 5.58 -1.95 -0.82
CA PHE A 129 6.98 -2.35 -0.90
C PHE A 129 7.21 -3.79 -0.41
N GLN A 130 6.49 -4.21 0.63
CA GLN A 130 6.53 -5.60 1.08
C GLN A 130 6.09 -6.55 -0.03
N VAL A 131 5.00 -6.24 -0.75
CA VAL A 131 4.50 -7.06 -1.85
C VAL A 131 5.50 -7.09 -3.02
N LEU A 132 6.14 -5.95 -3.32
CA LEU A 132 7.17 -5.86 -4.35
C LEU A 132 8.39 -6.73 -4.01
N PHE A 133 8.96 -6.60 -2.81
CA PHE A 133 10.12 -7.41 -2.44
C PHE A 133 9.75 -8.88 -2.20
N GLY A 134 8.55 -9.13 -1.67
CA GLY A 134 7.98 -10.46 -1.45
C GLY A 134 7.78 -11.24 -2.75
N SER A 135 7.23 -10.60 -3.78
CA SER A 135 7.10 -11.23 -5.10
C SER A 135 8.45 -11.52 -5.75
N LEU A 136 9.43 -10.60 -5.63
CA LEU A 136 10.79 -10.81 -6.12
C LEU A 136 11.47 -12.02 -5.46
N ILE A 137 11.39 -12.14 -4.12
CA ILE A 137 12.01 -13.29 -3.42
C ILE A 137 11.32 -14.61 -3.77
N LEU A 138 10.01 -14.60 -3.97
CA LEU A 138 9.27 -15.79 -4.42
C LEU A 138 9.73 -16.29 -5.78
N ILE A 139 9.94 -15.38 -6.74
CA ILE A 139 10.47 -15.73 -8.07
C ILE A 139 11.87 -16.35 -7.94
N ILE A 140 12.74 -15.77 -7.10
CA ILE A 140 14.10 -16.30 -6.88
C ILE A 140 14.06 -17.70 -6.27
N VAL A 141 13.22 -17.92 -5.26
CA VAL A 141 13.01 -19.24 -4.63
C VAL A 141 12.51 -20.24 -5.68
N PHE A 142 11.54 -19.84 -6.49
CA PHE A 142 10.98 -20.68 -7.54
C PHE A 142 12.03 -21.06 -8.60
N LEU A 143 12.84 -20.11 -9.07
CA LEU A 143 13.90 -20.38 -10.04
C LEU A 143 14.94 -21.37 -9.48
N LYS A 144 15.38 -21.19 -8.23
CA LYS A 144 16.31 -22.13 -7.59
C LYS A 144 15.70 -23.51 -7.35
N TRP A 145 14.41 -23.57 -7.04
CA TRP A 145 13.67 -24.84 -6.94
C TRP A 145 13.67 -25.57 -8.28
N LYS A 146 13.37 -24.85 -9.37
CA LYS A 146 13.30 -25.38 -10.73
C LYS A 146 14.66 -25.85 -11.26
N THR A 147 15.74 -25.11 -11.02
CA THR A 147 17.10 -25.55 -11.38
C THR A 147 17.45 -26.89 -10.72
N SER A 148 16.86 -27.21 -9.57
CA SER A 148 17.07 -28.48 -8.87
C SER A 148 16.20 -29.64 -9.41
N ASN A 149 15.16 -29.39 -10.23
CA ASN A 149 14.16 -30.40 -10.58
C ASN A 149 13.69 -30.27 -12.06
N LYS A 150 13.92 -31.31 -12.87
CA LYS A 150 13.78 -31.29 -14.35
C LYS A 150 12.34 -31.12 -14.90
N LYS A 151 11.28 -31.16 -14.07
CA LYS A 151 9.86 -31.03 -14.50
C LYS A 151 9.39 -29.56 -14.64
N SER A 152 10.08 -28.81 -15.48
CA SER A 152 10.01 -27.34 -15.65
C SER A 152 8.62 -26.77 -16.03
N MET A 153 7.89 -27.40 -16.96
CA MET A 153 6.68 -26.80 -17.55
C MET A 153 5.42 -26.98 -16.71
N CYS A 154 5.21 -28.15 -16.09
CA CYS A 154 4.05 -28.39 -15.24
C CYS A 154 4.01 -27.49 -14.00
N SER A 155 5.19 -27.11 -13.46
CA SER A 155 5.25 -26.19 -12.31
C SER A 155 4.80 -24.78 -12.65
N LEU A 156 5.03 -24.32 -13.88
CA LEU A 156 4.69 -22.97 -14.33
C LEU A 156 3.18 -22.87 -14.60
N VAL A 157 2.61 -23.88 -15.26
CA VAL A 157 1.16 -24.00 -15.45
C VAL A 157 0.43 -24.10 -14.11
N GLY A 158 0.97 -24.87 -13.15
CA GLY A 158 0.42 -24.96 -11.80
C GLY A 158 0.39 -23.63 -11.06
N ILE A 159 1.42 -22.79 -11.21
CA ILE A 159 1.46 -21.44 -10.59
C ILE A 159 0.42 -20.51 -11.24
N VAL A 160 0.32 -20.52 -12.57
CA VAL A 160 -0.67 -19.69 -13.27
C VAL A 160 -2.08 -20.08 -12.84
N LEU A 161 -2.36 -21.38 -12.77
CA LEU A 161 -3.64 -21.89 -12.26
C LEU A 161 -3.88 -21.47 -10.81
N LEU A 162 -2.85 -21.56 -9.94
CA LEU A 162 -2.98 -21.15 -8.54
C LEU A 162 -3.25 -19.65 -8.39
N ILE A 163 -2.59 -18.80 -9.18
CA ILE A 163 -2.86 -17.35 -9.18
C ILE A 163 -4.29 -17.10 -9.65
N PHE A 164 -4.73 -17.80 -10.69
CA PHE A 164 -6.10 -17.67 -11.20
C PHE A 164 -7.14 -18.12 -10.17
N THR A 165 -6.94 -19.25 -9.50
CA THR A 165 -7.86 -19.73 -8.46
C THR A 165 -7.89 -18.80 -7.25
N VAL A 166 -6.73 -18.28 -6.81
CA VAL A 166 -6.66 -17.28 -5.75
C VAL A 166 -7.45 -16.04 -6.16
N THR A 167 -7.27 -15.55 -7.39
CA THR A 167 -8.00 -14.36 -7.89
C THR A 167 -9.52 -14.57 -7.87
N VAL A 168 -10.01 -15.69 -8.41
CA VAL A 168 -11.44 -16.03 -8.41
C VAL A 168 -11.98 -16.19 -6.99
N ALA A 169 -11.23 -16.85 -6.10
CA ALA A 169 -11.61 -16.97 -4.69
C ALA A 169 -11.67 -15.61 -3.99
N THR A 170 -10.78 -14.70 -4.36
CA THR A 170 -10.76 -13.33 -3.84
C THR A 170 -12.03 -12.58 -4.22
N GLU A 171 -12.42 -12.65 -5.49
CA GLU A 171 -13.64 -12.02 -6.01
C GLU A 171 -14.90 -12.59 -5.35
N ALA A 172 -14.95 -13.91 -5.15
CA ALA A 172 -16.06 -14.56 -4.45
C ALA A 172 -16.16 -14.11 -2.99
N ASN A 173 -15.04 -14.05 -2.26
CA ASN A 173 -14.99 -13.59 -0.87
C ASN A 173 -15.44 -12.12 -0.75
N TYR A 174 -14.94 -11.27 -1.65
CA TYR A 174 -15.32 -9.86 -1.72
C TYR A 174 -16.82 -9.69 -1.98
N SER A 175 -17.37 -10.44 -2.94
CA SER A 175 -18.80 -10.40 -3.27
C SER A 175 -19.69 -10.89 -2.12
N GLN A 176 -19.21 -11.82 -1.29
CA GLN A 176 -19.92 -12.27 -0.10
C GLN A 176 -19.89 -11.26 1.04
N LYS A 177 -18.73 -10.60 1.27
CA LYS A 177 -18.54 -9.64 2.37
C LYS A 177 -19.12 -8.27 2.06
N ILE A 178 -18.90 -7.77 0.86
CA ILE A 178 -19.50 -6.53 0.39
C ILE A 178 -20.76 -6.90 -0.36
N GLN A 179 -21.86 -7.05 0.38
CA GLN A 179 -23.20 -7.06 -0.19
C GLN A 179 -23.58 -5.66 -0.67
N SER A 180 -22.81 -5.09 -1.61
CA SER A 180 -23.32 -4.04 -2.48
C SER A 180 -24.32 -4.72 -3.41
N TYR A 181 -25.57 -4.84 -2.95
CA TYR A 181 -26.68 -5.25 -3.78
C TYR A 181 -26.63 -4.41 -5.05
N LYS A 182 -26.53 -5.07 -6.20
CA LYS A 182 -26.49 -4.45 -7.53
C LYS A 182 -27.58 -3.36 -7.58
N GLY A 183 -27.18 -2.09 -7.54
CA GLY A 183 -28.07 -0.92 -7.64
C GLY A 183 -28.75 -0.40 -6.37
N ARG A 184 -28.46 -0.90 -5.15
CA ARG A 184 -29.03 -0.32 -3.90
C ARG A 184 -28.03 -0.28 -2.75
N LEU A 185 -27.72 0.93 -2.27
CA LEU A 185 -26.99 1.15 -1.01
C LEU A 185 -27.96 0.95 0.16
N ILE A 186 -27.88 -0.18 0.86
CA ILE A 186 -28.59 -0.40 2.12
C ILE A 186 -27.65 0.05 3.24
N MET A 187 -27.83 1.28 3.71
CA MET A 187 -27.07 1.82 4.84
C MET A 187 -27.93 1.76 6.09
N THR A 188 -27.45 1.11 7.15
CA THR A 188 -28.11 1.21 8.46
C THR A 188 -27.90 2.60 9.05
N LYS A 189 -28.73 3.04 10.01
CA LYS A 189 -28.51 4.31 10.72
C LYS A 189 -27.12 4.40 11.37
N LYS A 190 -26.59 3.25 11.81
CA LYS A 190 -25.22 3.13 12.35
C LYS A 190 -24.16 3.34 11.27
N ASP A 191 -24.39 2.84 10.06
CA ASP A 191 -23.50 3.06 8.92
C ASP A 191 -23.55 4.53 8.48
N VAL A 192 -24.74 5.12 8.32
CA VAL A 192 -24.89 6.53 7.97
C VAL A 192 -24.21 7.43 9.00
N THR A 193 -24.38 7.16 10.30
CA THR A 193 -23.64 7.88 11.34
C THR A 193 -22.14 7.63 11.25
N LEU A 194 -21.66 6.43 10.97
CA LEU A 194 -20.24 6.18 10.71
C LEU A 194 -19.71 7.05 9.54
N TYR A 195 -20.43 7.15 8.41
CA TYR A 195 -20.01 7.94 7.25
C TYR A 195 -20.20 9.45 7.41
N THR A 196 -21.13 9.90 8.25
CA THR A 196 -21.42 11.33 8.48
C THR A 196 -20.70 11.90 9.72
N THR A 197 -20.37 11.06 10.71
CA THR A 197 -19.64 11.42 11.94
C THR A 197 -18.18 10.97 11.94
N SER A 198 -17.76 10.08 11.01
CA SER A 198 -16.34 10.00 10.65
C SER A 198 -15.96 11.38 10.16
N ARG A 199 -15.32 12.11 11.07
CA ARG A 199 -14.97 13.52 10.95
C ARG A 199 -14.49 13.78 9.53
N THR A 200 -14.92 14.92 8.99
CA THR A 200 -14.42 15.69 7.84
C THR A 200 -12.88 15.82 7.70
N GLY A 201 -12.07 14.88 8.20
CA GLY A 201 -10.66 14.74 7.84
C GLY A 201 -10.60 14.34 6.37
N GLY A 202 -9.87 15.10 5.57
CA GLY A 202 -9.89 14.94 4.12
C GLY A 202 -10.63 16.05 3.38
N LEU A 203 -11.66 16.67 3.96
CA LEU A 203 -12.58 17.53 3.19
C LEU A 203 -11.89 18.77 2.61
N TYR A 204 -10.85 19.25 3.28
CA TYR A 204 -10.04 20.38 2.83
C TYR A 204 -8.57 19.98 2.65
N ASP A 205 -8.31 18.69 2.50
CA ASP A 205 -6.96 18.23 2.19
C ASP A 205 -6.60 18.77 0.81
N TYR A 206 -5.41 19.36 0.72
CA TYR A 206 -4.91 19.98 -0.50
C TYR A 206 -5.71 21.19 -1.03
N ALA A 207 -6.66 21.72 -0.25
CA ALA A 207 -7.36 22.95 -0.62
C ALA A 207 -6.43 24.17 -0.54
N PRO A 208 -6.58 25.18 -1.41
CA PRO A 208 -5.88 26.45 -1.27
C PRO A 208 -6.18 27.09 0.08
N LEU A 209 -5.17 27.59 0.78
CA LEU A 209 -5.35 28.20 2.11
C LEU A 209 -6.32 29.39 2.06
N ASP A 210 -6.36 30.13 0.96
CA ASP A 210 -7.31 31.26 0.80
C ASP A 210 -8.76 30.80 0.71
N ALA A 211 -9.03 29.61 0.16
CA ALA A 211 -10.37 29.05 0.10
C ALA A 211 -10.89 28.62 1.49
N LEU A 212 -9.98 28.27 2.41
CA LEU A 212 -10.36 27.89 3.78
C LEU A 212 -11.04 29.03 4.56
N LYS A 213 -10.76 30.29 4.22
CA LYS A 213 -11.43 31.46 4.81
C LYS A 213 -12.96 31.43 4.61
N TYR A 214 -13.42 30.72 3.57
CA TYR A 214 -14.82 30.61 3.19
C TYR A 214 -15.43 29.24 3.51
N LYS A 215 -14.76 28.46 4.37
CA LYS A 215 -15.15 27.09 4.73
C LYS A 215 -16.62 26.94 5.12
N ASP A 216 -17.15 27.87 5.92
CA ASP A 216 -18.53 27.79 6.39
C ASP A 216 -19.56 28.07 5.29
N HIS A 217 -19.26 29.00 4.37
CA HIS A 217 -20.06 29.24 3.17
C HIS A 217 -20.03 28.03 2.22
N LEU A 218 -18.84 27.46 2.00
CA LEU A 218 -18.65 26.26 1.18
C LEU A 218 -19.45 25.06 1.75
N LYS A 219 -19.50 24.93 3.08
CA LYS A 219 -20.27 23.87 3.75
C LYS A 219 -21.78 24.04 3.55
N LYS A 220 -22.25 25.28 3.45
CA LYS A 220 -23.67 25.62 3.22
C LYS A 220 -24.06 25.69 1.74
N HIS A 221 -23.12 25.45 0.82
CA HIS A 221 -23.31 25.60 -0.63
C HIS A 221 -23.80 27.01 -1.03
N GLU A 222 -23.40 28.03 -0.26
CA GLU A 222 -23.77 29.42 -0.54
C GLU A 222 -22.92 29.96 -1.69
N VAL A 223 -23.57 30.44 -2.76
CA VAL A 223 -22.88 31.10 -3.88
C VAL A 223 -22.59 32.53 -3.47
N LYS A 224 -21.31 32.90 -3.47
CA LYS A 224 -20.90 34.28 -3.26
C LYS A 224 -21.09 35.05 -4.57
N VAL A 225 -22.10 35.91 -4.61
CA VAL A 225 -22.22 36.94 -5.65
C VAL A 225 -21.23 38.04 -5.27
N TYR A 226 -20.25 38.30 -6.14
CA TYR A 226 -19.38 39.45 -5.98
C TYR A 226 -20.05 40.63 -6.69
N ASP A 227 -20.14 41.77 -6.01
CA ASP A 227 -20.42 43.06 -6.63
C ASP A 227 -19.18 43.56 -7.40
#